data_AF-A0A951LSU7-F1
#
_entry.id   AF-A0A951LSU7-F1
#
_cell.length_a   1.000
_cell.length_b   1.000
_cell.length_c   1.000
_cell.angle_alpha   90.00
_cell.angle_beta   90.00
_cell.angle_gamma   90.00
#
_symmetry.space_group_name_H-M   'P 1'
#
loop_
_entity.id
_entity.type
_entity.pdbx_description
1 polymer ?
#
loop_
_entity_poly.entity_id
_entity_poly.type
_entity_poly.pdbx_seq_one_letter_code
_entity_poly.pdbx_strand_id
1 'polypeptide(L)'
;TAHLRDRSGRDRDVRERALLWWDAVAAPLLRPLERTFRGDRASPAALLAALRETASLLTGEDAWSGPGGRAAADLLAAAEPAAQASGRIAPAALVPMLEQLLGATAVRPPYGQHPRLFIWGLIEARLQQADLTILAGLNEGVWPPLPAPDPWLAPRLRHELGLPGLERRIGLAAHDFAAGLGGREVLITRARRDARAPAVASRLWLRLEAMTGGLTRSRAQKWWAEAIDRPEDHRPAKRPAPTPEPRLRPRTISVTEVDRLKADPYAFYARKMLGLPVLDEIDAEPSAAFRGSAVHAVLEAWMKQDDCDPARLRPRAEALLAETAAHPLLRALWQPRLLEAVDWIAAEVARNRDAGRRPLRSEAWGRREVAGVMLQGMADRIDRLADGGLAIVDYKTGTPPGPKAVAEGYAMQLGLLGLIAEAGGFDGVEGVPAAFEYWSLARDPRGGALGYVKSPVGGRTGFDVEDFTTRAARNFIAAAEAWLTGAAPFTAKLHPAYAPYGDYDQLMRLEEWYGREG
;
A
#
# COMPACT_ATOMS: atom_id res chain seq x y z
N THR A 1 13.92 -6.45 -17.66
CA THR A 1 13.57 -5.23 -18.42
C THR A 1 12.17 -5.25 -19.03
N ALA A 2 11.43 -6.38 -19.05
CA ALA A 2 10.09 -6.43 -19.64
C ALA A 2 9.15 -5.35 -19.07
N HIS A 3 9.10 -5.20 -17.74
CA HIS A 3 8.33 -4.15 -17.07
C HIS A 3 8.71 -2.72 -17.51
N LEU A 4 10.01 -2.42 -17.65
CA LEU A 4 10.50 -1.10 -18.09
C LEU A 4 10.25 -0.83 -19.58
N ARG A 5 10.06 -1.88 -20.39
CA ARG A 5 9.77 -1.78 -21.83
C ARG A 5 8.28 -1.69 -22.12
N ASP A 6 7.43 -2.00 -21.16
CA ASP A 6 5.99 -1.83 -21.29
C ASP A 6 5.64 -0.34 -21.36
N ARG A 7 4.93 0.02 -22.43
CA ARG A 7 4.55 1.40 -22.76
C ARG A 7 3.12 1.75 -22.36
N SER A 8 2.45 0.90 -21.60
CA SER A 8 1.11 1.15 -21.08
C SER A 8 1.16 1.99 -19.79
N GLY A 9 0.01 2.28 -19.19
CA GLY A 9 -0.06 2.88 -17.85
C GLY A 9 0.31 4.37 -17.75
N ARG A 10 0.10 4.93 -16.55
CA ARG A 10 0.34 6.36 -16.26
C ARG A 10 1.80 6.69 -15.97
N ASP A 11 2.61 5.67 -15.72
CA ASP A 11 4.03 5.75 -15.37
C ASP A 11 4.96 5.48 -16.57
N ARG A 12 4.41 5.28 -17.78
CA ARG A 12 5.15 5.02 -19.02
C ARG A 12 6.40 5.89 -19.16
N ASP A 13 6.26 7.20 -19.02
CA ASP A 13 7.36 8.15 -19.23
C ASP A 13 8.46 7.99 -18.15
N VAL A 14 8.07 7.59 -16.93
CA VAL A 14 9.02 7.26 -15.86
C VAL A 14 9.76 5.96 -16.21
N ARG A 15 9.03 4.93 -16.65
CA ARG A 15 9.60 3.64 -17.06
C ARG A 15 10.54 3.77 -18.25
N GLU A 16 10.22 4.61 -19.22
CA GLU A 16 11.07 4.91 -20.37
C GLU A 16 12.40 5.57 -19.95
N ARG A 17 12.35 6.56 -19.05
CA ARG A 17 13.58 7.16 -18.48
C ARG A 17 14.37 6.15 -17.64
N ALA A 18 13.68 5.33 -16.85
CA ALA A 18 14.31 4.30 -16.03
C ALA A 18 14.96 3.20 -16.89
N LEU A 19 14.39 2.86 -18.05
CA LEU A 19 14.97 1.91 -19.00
C LEU A 19 16.33 2.40 -19.52
N LEU A 20 16.43 3.68 -19.89
CA LEU A 20 17.69 4.28 -20.34
C LEU A 20 18.76 4.20 -19.25
N TRP A 21 18.41 4.57 -18.02
CA TRP A 21 19.32 4.45 -16.88
C TRP A 21 19.68 2.99 -16.58
N TRP A 22 18.71 2.08 -16.66
CA TRP A 22 18.92 0.65 -16.43
C TRP A 22 19.95 0.08 -17.42
N ASP A 23 19.74 0.33 -18.71
CA ASP A 23 20.63 -0.19 -19.75
C ASP A 23 22.03 0.44 -19.69
N ALA A 24 22.12 1.73 -19.37
CA ALA A 24 23.38 2.46 -19.31
C ALA A 24 24.20 2.23 -18.02
N VAL A 25 23.53 2.04 -16.88
CA VAL A 25 24.18 2.05 -15.55
C VAL A 25 23.95 0.76 -14.79
N ALA A 26 22.69 0.40 -14.50
CA ALA A 26 22.39 -0.72 -13.60
C ALA A 26 22.75 -2.09 -14.19
N ALA A 27 22.38 -2.34 -15.44
CA ALA A 27 22.60 -3.62 -16.10
C ALA A 27 24.10 -3.96 -16.25
N PRO A 28 25.00 -3.04 -16.64
CA PRO A 28 26.44 -3.29 -16.61
C PRO A 28 26.97 -3.69 -15.22
N LEU A 29 26.54 -2.99 -14.17
CA LEU A 29 27.00 -3.23 -12.79
C LEU A 29 26.52 -4.58 -12.25
N LEU A 30 25.31 -5.02 -12.61
CA LEU A 30 24.73 -6.29 -12.17
C LEU A 30 25.09 -7.49 -13.06
N ARG A 31 25.71 -7.26 -14.23
CA ARG A 31 26.06 -8.31 -15.21
C ARG A 31 26.97 -9.41 -14.65
N PRO A 32 28.00 -9.11 -13.82
CA PRO A 32 28.81 -10.17 -13.19
C PRO A 32 27.95 -11.09 -12.32
N LEU A 33 27.07 -10.51 -11.51
CA LEU A 33 26.15 -11.27 -10.67
C LEU A 33 25.20 -12.14 -11.50
N GLU A 34 24.57 -11.55 -12.53
CA GLU A 34 23.68 -12.27 -13.44
C GLU A 34 24.38 -13.47 -14.11
N ARG A 35 25.61 -13.28 -14.60
CA ARG A 35 26.39 -14.34 -15.26
C ARG A 35 26.71 -15.49 -14.30
N THR A 36 27.12 -15.18 -13.08
CA THR A 36 27.51 -16.20 -12.09
C THR A 36 26.31 -16.99 -11.59
N PHE A 37 25.14 -16.35 -11.48
CA PHE A 37 23.91 -16.98 -10.98
C PHE A 37 23.05 -17.67 -12.06
N ARG A 38 23.37 -17.51 -13.36
CA ARG A 38 22.56 -18.06 -14.47
C ARG A 38 22.65 -19.59 -14.61
N GLY A 39 23.74 -20.21 -14.20
CA GLY A 39 23.96 -21.65 -14.40
C GLY A 39 23.29 -22.54 -13.35
N ASP A 40 23.05 -23.81 -13.68
CA ASP A 40 22.44 -24.76 -12.73
C ASP A 40 23.33 -25.07 -11.53
N ARG A 41 24.66 -24.98 -11.72
CA ARG A 41 25.65 -25.26 -10.67
C ARG A 41 26.84 -24.31 -10.74
N ALA A 42 27.15 -23.64 -9.64
CA ALA A 42 28.29 -22.74 -9.51
C ALA A 42 29.13 -23.08 -8.26
N SER A 43 30.39 -22.61 -8.26
CA SER A 43 31.23 -22.68 -7.07
C SER A 43 30.69 -21.68 -6.02
N PRO A 44 30.49 -22.08 -4.75
CA PRO A 44 30.10 -21.16 -3.69
C PRO A 44 31.06 -19.96 -3.58
N ALA A 45 32.37 -20.20 -3.70
CA ALA A 45 33.38 -19.12 -3.66
C ALA A 45 33.17 -18.09 -4.79
N ALA A 46 32.88 -18.56 -6.01
CA ALA A 46 32.60 -17.65 -7.13
C ALA A 46 31.32 -16.82 -6.92
N LEU A 47 30.30 -17.42 -6.31
CA LEU A 47 29.05 -16.72 -6.00
C LEU A 47 29.24 -15.67 -4.88
N LEU A 48 29.97 -16.02 -3.81
CA LEU A 48 30.31 -15.10 -2.72
C LEU A 48 31.17 -13.94 -3.23
N ALA A 49 32.17 -14.22 -4.06
CA ALA A 49 33.00 -13.20 -4.69
C ALA A 49 32.15 -12.25 -5.56
N ALA A 50 31.27 -12.80 -6.41
CA ALA A 50 30.38 -11.99 -7.25
C ALA A 50 29.45 -11.10 -6.41
N LEU A 51 28.90 -11.60 -5.30
CA LEU A 51 28.08 -10.81 -4.37
C LEU A 51 28.89 -9.68 -3.72
N ARG A 52 30.06 -10.01 -3.17
CA ARG A 52 30.96 -9.04 -2.51
C ARG A 52 31.38 -7.94 -3.48
N GLU A 53 31.85 -8.31 -4.67
CA GLU A 53 32.32 -7.35 -5.68
C GLU A 53 31.16 -6.48 -6.19
N THR A 54 29.99 -7.06 -6.43
CA THR A 54 28.81 -6.28 -6.86
C THR A 54 28.37 -5.31 -5.75
N ALA A 55 28.38 -5.74 -4.48
CA ALA A 55 28.07 -4.87 -3.35
C ALA A 55 29.07 -3.70 -3.23
N SER A 56 30.38 -3.97 -3.34
CA SER A 56 31.42 -2.92 -3.39
C SER A 56 31.23 -1.97 -4.57
N LEU A 57 30.88 -2.47 -5.75
CA LEU A 57 30.65 -1.63 -6.93
C LEU A 57 29.44 -0.70 -6.75
N LEU A 58 28.38 -1.18 -6.11
CA LEU A 58 27.14 -0.42 -5.92
C LEU A 58 27.22 0.59 -4.77
N THR A 59 28.01 0.31 -3.74
CA THR A 59 27.99 1.06 -2.48
C THR A 59 29.34 1.63 -2.06
N GLY A 60 30.42 1.33 -2.79
CA GLY A 60 31.77 1.64 -2.37
C GLY A 60 32.12 0.95 -1.04
N GLU A 61 32.62 1.73 -0.09
CA GLU A 61 32.97 1.25 1.25
C GLU A 61 31.76 1.17 2.20
N ASP A 62 30.62 1.76 1.83
CA ASP A 62 29.50 1.93 2.76
C ASP A 62 28.94 0.59 3.24
N ALA A 63 28.83 -0.42 2.36
CA ALA A 63 28.38 -1.77 2.73
C ALA A 63 29.31 -2.49 3.72
N TRP A 64 30.59 -2.09 3.78
CA TRP A 64 31.62 -2.71 4.60
C TRP A 64 31.99 -1.88 5.83
N SER A 65 31.40 -0.69 5.96
CA SER A 65 31.67 0.25 7.02
C SER A 65 30.81 -0.01 8.28
N GLY A 66 31.25 0.56 9.40
CA GLY A 66 30.56 0.42 10.68
C GLY A 66 30.58 -1.00 11.26
N PRO A 67 29.90 -1.22 12.41
CA PRO A 67 29.91 -2.52 13.09
C PRO A 67 29.29 -3.64 12.26
N GLY A 68 28.19 -3.35 11.55
CA GLY A 68 27.50 -4.32 10.70
C GLY A 68 28.30 -4.69 9.46
N GLY A 69 28.84 -3.69 8.74
CA GLY A 69 29.65 -3.94 7.54
C GLY A 69 30.93 -4.70 7.85
N ARG A 70 31.62 -4.39 8.97
CA ARG A 70 32.79 -5.16 9.42
C ARG A 70 32.44 -6.61 9.73
N ALA A 71 31.36 -6.85 10.48
CA ALA A 71 30.92 -8.21 10.78
C ALA A 71 30.54 -8.99 9.51
N ALA A 72 29.91 -8.34 8.53
CA ALA A 72 29.62 -8.95 7.24
C ALA A 72 30.90 -9.28 6.45
N ALA A 73 31.88 -8.38 6.44
CA ALA A 73 33.17 -8.60 5.79
C ALA A 73 33.94 -9.77 6.44
N ASP A 74 34.00 -9.81 7.77
CA ASP A 74 34.63 -10.89 8.54
C ASP A 74 33.93 -12.23 8.29
N LEU A 75 32.60 -12.24 8.24
CA LEU A 75 31.81 -13.44 7.93
C LEU A 75 32.12 -13.97 6.52
N LEU A 76 32.10 -13.10 5.51
CA LEU A 76 32.41 -13.51 4.13
C LEU A 76 33.85 -14.01 4.02
N ALA A 77 34.81 -13.34 4.66
CA ALA A 77 36.20 -13.76 4.69
C ALA A 77 36.37 -15.12 5.39
N ALA A 78 35.64 -15.38 6.48
CA ALA A 78 35.66 -16.66 7.20
C ALA A 78 34.97 -17.78 6.40
N ALA A 79 33.97 -17.47 5.59
CA ALA A 79 33.26 -18.44 4.76
C ALA A 79 34.05 -18.84 3.50
N GLU A 80 34.93 -17.97 3.01
CA GLU A 80 35.67 -18.14 1.76
C GLU A 80 36.47 -19.48 1.67
N PRO A 81 37.26 -19.91 2.69
CA PRO A 81 37.99 -21.17 2.60
C PRO A 81 37.07 -22.40 2.49
N ALA A 82 35.98 -22.41 3.25
CA ALA A 82 34.98 -23.48 3.19
C ALA A 82 34.23 -23.48 1.85
N ALA A 83 33.94 -22.30 1.31
CA ALA A 83 33.31 -22.11 0.01
C ALA A 83 34.21 -22.61 -1.14
N GLN A 84 35.54 -22.45 -1.02
CA GLN A 84 36.53 -22.96 -1.99
C GLN A 84 36.67 -24.48 -1.92
N ALA A 85 36.60 -25.07 -0.72
CA ALA A 85 36.66 -26.51 -0.51
C ALA A 85 35.35 -27.24 -0.85
N SER A 86 34.24 -26.50 -1.02
CA SER A 86 32.91 -27.05 -1.26
C SER A 86 32.70 -27.45 -2.72
N GLY A 87 31.83 -28.45 -2.94
CA GLY A 87 31.35 -28.81 -4.27
C GLY A 87 30.47 -27.72 -4.89
N ARG A 88 30.18 -27.86 -6.19
CA ARG A 88 29.29 -26.92 -6.90
C ARG A 88 27.86 -27.03 -6.37
N ILE A 89 27.23 -25.91 -6.05
CA ILE A 89 25.85 -25.82 -5.56
C ILE A 89 24.94 -25.17 -6.60
N ALA A 90 23.63 -25.34 -6.47
CA ALA A 90 22.68 -24.52 -7.20
C ALA A 90 22.80 -23.06 -6.70
N PRO A 91 22.93 -22.04 -7.56
CA PRO A 91 23.09 -20.65 -7.12
C PRO A 91 21.99 -20.17 -6.17
N ALA A 92 20.75 -20.61 -6.39
CA ALA A 92 19.61 -20.30 -5.52
C ALA A 92 19.77 -20.81 -4.08
N ALA A 93 20.60 -21.83 -3.84
CA ALA A 93 20.85 -22.36 -2.51
C ALA A 93 21.73 -21.44 -1.65
N LEU A 94 22.49 -20.53 -2.27
CA LEU A 94 23.39 -19.63 -1.54
C LEU A 94 22.61 -18.62 -0.67
N VAL A 95 21.49 -18.11 -1.16
CA VAL A 95 20.68 -17.10 -0.44
C VAL A 95 20.25 -17.60 0.93
N PRO A 96 19.55 -18.75 1.07
CA PRO A 96 19.17 -19.25 2.39
C PRO A 96 20.38 -19.63 3.26
N MET A 97 21.50 -20.07 2.67
CA MET A 97 22.74 -20.31 3.43
C MET A 97 23.29 -19.00 4.03
N LEU A 98 23.34 -17.94 3.24
CA LEU A 98 23.79 -16.62 3.70
C LEU A 98 22.84 -16.05 4.75
N GLU A 99 21.52 -16.20 4.59
CA GLU A 99 20.54 -15.79 5.60
C GLU A 99 20.79 -16.49 6.95
N GLN A 100 21.08 -17.79 6.94
CA GLN A 100 21.42 -18.53 8.16
C GLN A 100 22.73 -18.04 8.80
N LEU A 101 23.77 -17.84 7.99
CA LEU A 101 25.07 -17.37 8.45
C LEU A 101 25.00 -15.94 9.01
N LEU A 102 24.34 -15.03 8.30
CA LEU A 102 24.11 -13.66 8.74
C LEU A 102 23.23 -13.61 9.99
N GLY A 103 22.16 -14.41 10.05
CA GLY A 103 21.27 -14.49 11.20
C GLY A 103 21.94 -15.01 12.48
N ALA A 104 22.99 -15.82 12.35
CA ALA A 104 23.80 -16.29 13.47
C ALA A 104 24.88 -15.30 13.91
N THR A 105 25.11 -14.21 13.15
CA THR A 105 26.21 -13.28 13.39
C THR A 105 25.78 -12.13 14.29
N ALA A 106 26.33 -12.09 15.49
CA ALA A 106 26.05 -11.03 16.45
C ALA A 106 26.83 -9.75 16.10
N VAL A 107 26.12 -8.73 15.61
CA VAL A 107 26.67 -7.38 15.46
C VAL A 107 26.60 -6.67 16.81
N ARG A 108 27.74 -6.25 17.35
CA ARG A 108 27.84 -5.53 18.63
C ARG A 108 28.15 -4.06 18.36
N PRO A 109 27.17 -3.14 18.42
CA PRO A 109 27.42 -1.72 18.27
C PRO A 109 28.35 -1.21 19.38
N PRO A 110 29.29 -0.28 19.09
CA PRO A 110 30.19 0.29 20.09
C PRO A 110 29.51 1.33 21.00
N TYR A 111 28.24 1.67 20.78
CA TYR A 111 27.55 2.74 21.49
C TYR A 111 27.27 2.40 22.97
N GLY A 112 27.41 3.42 23.82
CA GLY A 112 26.64 3.49 25.08
C GLY A 112 27.29 2.90 26.33
N GLN A 113 28.61 2.93 26.49
CA GLN A 113 29.24 2.54 27.76
C GLN A 113 29.77 3.78 28.46
N HIS A 114 28.89 4.55 29.11
CA HIS A 114 29.36 5.37 30.22
C HIS A 114 30.22 4.44 31.09
N PRO A 115 31.46 4.79 31.48
CA PRO A 115 32.42 3.87 32.11
C PRO A 115 31.97 3.26 33.46
N ARG A 116 30.76 3.60 33.93
CA ARG A 116 30.13 3.13 35.16
C ARG A 116 28.85 2.32 34.90
N LEU A 117 28.48 2.13 33.63
CA LEU A 117 27.26 1.44 33.24
C LEU A 117 27.63 0.20 32.44
N PHE A 118 27.16 -0.94 32.91
CA PHE A 118 27.38 -2.22 32.28
C PHE A 118 26.05 -2.96 32.19
N ILE A 119 25.78 -3.55 31.02
CA ILE A 119 24.61 -4.41 30.80
C ILE A 119 25.15 -5.83 30.69
N TRP A 120 24.86 -6.65 31.70
CA TRP A 120 25.35 -8.02 31.81
C TRP A 120 24.22 -9.02 31.58
N GLY A 121 24.56 -10.13 30.92
CA GLY A 121 23.77 -11.35 31.02
C GLY A 121 23.84 -11.94 32.43
N LEU A 122 22.90 -12.83 32.77
CA LEU A 122 22.79 -13.41 34.12
C LEU A 122 24.09 -14.10 34.58
N ILE A 123 24.81 -14.78 33.67
CA ILE A 123 26.05 -15.48 33.99
C ILE A 123 27.17 -14.48 34.30
N GLU A 124 27.32 -13.45 33.47
CA GLU A 124 28.34 -12.41 33.64
C GLU A 124 28.11 -11.66 34.95
N ALA A 125 26.85 -11.35 35.27
CA ALA A 125 26.47 -10.66 36.50
C ALA A 125 26.88 -11.42 37.78
N ARG A 126 26.98 -12.75 37.76
CA ARG A 126 27.44 -13.55 38.92
C ARG A 126 28.88 -13.25 39.33
N LEU A 127 29.70 -12.80 38.38
CA LEU A 127 31.13 -12.57 38.57
C LEU A 127 31.45 -11.10 38.85
N GLN A 128 30.44 -10.24 38.91
CA GLN A 128 30.60 -8.81 39.03
C GLN A 128 29.98 -8.29 40.31
N GLN A 129 30.54 -7.20 40.83
CA GLN A 129 29.99 -6.47 41.95
C GLN A 129 29.85 -5.01 41.55
N ALA A 130 28.66 -4.44 41.75
CA ALA A 130 28.37 -3.04 41.48
C ALA A 130 27.77 -2.40 42.73
N ASP A 131 27.91 -1.07 42.85
CA ASP A 131 27.27 -0.32 43.93
C ASP A 131 25.74 -0.31 43.76
N LEU A 132 25.25 -0.21 42.52
CA LEU A 132 23.84 -0.34 42.14
C LEU A 132 23.65 -1.47 41.13
N THR A 133 22.82 -2.45 41.50
CA THR A 133 22.40 -3.54 40.62
C THR A 133 20.95 -3.33 40.19
N ILE A 134 20.71 -3.26 38.88
CA ILE A 134 19.35 -3.15 38.32
C ILE A 134 18.93 -4.52 37.78
N LEU A 135 18.00 -5.19 38.48
CA LEU A 135 17.39 -6.44 38.04
C LEU A 135 16.18 -6.11 37.16
N ALA A 136 16.39 -6.10 35.85
CA ALA A 136 15.37 -5.70 34.88
C ALA A 136 14.61 -6.88 34.27
N GLY A 137 13.40 -6.62 33.79
CA GLY A 137 12.62 -7.60 33.03
C GLY A 137 11.93 -8.66 33.89
N LEU A 138 11.50 -8.33 35.12
CA LEU A 138 10.72 -9.23 35.99
C LEU A 138 9.25 -9.37 35.52
N ASN A 139 9.10 -9.74 34.26
CA ASN A 139 7.86 -10.10 33.59
C ASN A 139 7.82 -11.61 33.35
N GLU A 140 6.62 -12.19 33.34
CA GLU A 140 6.45 -13.62 33.10
C GLU A 140 6.99 -14.01 31.71
N GLY A 141 7.74 -15.11 31.64
CA GLY A 141 8.38 -15.60 30.40
C GLY A 141 9.69 -14.90 30.01
N VAL A 142 10.04 -13.78 30.66
CA VAL A 142 11.34 -13.10 30.47
C VAL A 142 12.34 -13.56 31.53
N TRP A 143 11.99 -13.36 32.81
CA TRP A 143 12.80 -13.83 33.93
C TRP A 143 11.90 -14.48 34.99
N PRO A 144 11.87 -15.82 35.10
CA PRO A 144 12.66 -16.79 34.34
C PRO A 144 12.18 -16.94 32.88
N PRO A 145 13.09 -17.22 31.92
CA PRO A 145 12.70 -17.56 30.57
C PRO A 145 11.99 -18.91 30.53
N LEU A 146 11.04 -19.06 29.61
CA LEU A 146 10.40 -20.36 29.36
C LEU A 146 11.47 -21.35 28.86
N PRO A 147 11.50 -22.58 29.40
CA PRO A 147 12.44 -23.57 28.91
C PRO A 147 12.08 -23.95 27.47
N ALA A 148 13.05 -23.82 26.56
CA ALA A 148 12.91 -24.34 25.21
C ALA A 148 12.90 -25.88 25.26
N PRO A 149 11.97 -26.54 24.53
CA PRO A 149 11.97 -27.98 24.43
C PRO A 149 13.26 -28.47 23.77
N ASP A 150 13.70 -29.67 24.15
CA ASP A 150 14.84 -30.32 23.48
C ASP A 150 14.41 -30.77 22.07
N PRO A 151 15.16 -30.44 21.01
CA PRO A 151 14.77 -30.75 19.64
C PRO A 151 14.91 -32.23 19.27
N TRP A 152 15.60 -33.04 20.08
CA TRP A 152 15.91 -34.44 19.78
C TRP A 152 15.29 -35.41 20.78
N LEU A 153 15.24 -35.05 22.07
CA LEU A 153 14.84 -35.96 23.15
C LEU A 153 13.57 -35.49 23.85
N ALA A 154 12.57 -36.37 23.90
CA ALA A 154 11.37 -36.13 24.72
C ALA A 154 11.75 -36.00 26.22
N PRO A 155 11.00 -35.20 27.02
CA PRO A 155 11.32 -34.97 28.43
C PRO A 155 11.51 -36.25 29.26
N ARG A 156 10.71 -37.28 28.98
CA ARG A 156 10.80 -38.59 29.64
C ARG A 156 12.15 -39.28 29.39
N LEU A 157 12.60 -39.32 28.14
CA LEU A 157 13.89 -39.91 27.75
C LEU A 157 15.06 -39.17 28.38
N ARG A 158 15.00 -37.84 28.45
CA ARG A 158 16.01 -37.05 29.18
C ARG A 158 16.10 -37.45 30.64
N HIS A 159 14.96 -37.64 31.30
CA HIS A 159 14.92 -38.06 32.70
C HIS A 159 15.49 -39.48 32.89
N GLU A 160 15.09 -40.44 32.05
CA GLU A 160 15.61 -41.81 32.09
C GLU A 160 17.13 -41.88 31.85
N LEU A 161 17.68 -40.97 31.04
CA LEU A 161 19.12 -40.83 30.79
C LEU A 161 19.87 -40.04 31.88
N GLY A 162 19.20 -39.62 32.96
CA GLY A 162 19.80 -38.81 34.02
C GLY A 162 20.21 -37.40 33.58
N LEU A 163 19.70 -36.92 32.45
CA LEU A 163 19.97 -35.57 31.96
C LEU A 163 19.16 -34.55 32.79
N PRO A 164 19.69 -33.33 32.97
CA PRO A 164 18.98 -32.29 33.70
C PRO A 164 17.61 -31.97 33.06
N GLY A 165 16.58 -31.86 33.91
CA GLY A 165 15.24 -31.44 33.49
C GLY A 165 15.23 -30.02 32.91
N LEU A 166 14.20 -29.73 32.12
CA LEU A 166 14.01 -28.41 31.49
C LEU A 166 13.81 -27.31 32.54
N GLU A 167 13.24 -27.68 33.69
CA GLU A 167 12.96 -26.85 34.86
C GLU A 167 14.24 -26.40 35.57
N ARG A 168 15.39 -27.06 35.36
CA ARG A 168 16.67 -26.64 35.95
C ARG A 168 17.01 -25.19 35.59
N ARG A 169 16.65 -24.73 34.39
CA ARG A 169 16.86 -23.33 33.97
C ARG A 169 16.06 -22.35 34.81
N ILE A 170 14.84 -22.72 35.23
CA ILE A 170 14.02 -21.90 36.13
C ILE A 170 14.70 -21.81 37.51
N GLY A 171 15.22 -22.93 38.02
CA GLY A 171 15.98 -22.95 39.27
C GLY A 171 17.25 -22.09 39.22
N LEU A 172 18.01 -22.16 38.12
CA LEU A 172 19.18 -21.31 37.90
C LEU A 172 18.81 -19.83 37.83
N ALA A 173 17.76 -19.47 37.09
CA ALA A 173 17.29 -18.09 37.01
C ALA A 173 16.78 -17.55 38.36
N ALA A 174 16.17 -18.40 39.19
CA ALA A 174 15.78 -18.04 40.55
C ALA A 174 17.01 -17.84 41.47
N HIS A 175 18.04 -18.68 41.30
CA HIS A 175 19.32 -18.51 42.00
C HIS A 175 20.01 -17.22 41.58
N ASP A 176 20.01 -16.88 40.29
CA ASP A 176 20.58 -15.64 39.76
C ASP A 176 19.86 -14.41 40.32
N PHE A 177 18.54 -14.48 40.40
CA PHE A 177 17.74 -13.43 41.02
C PHE A 177 18.10 -13.27 42.50
N ALA A 178 18.17 -14.38 43.26
CA ALA A 178 18.55 -14.35 44.67
C ALA A 178 19.98 -13.83 44.89
N ALA A 179 20.93 -14.21 44.03
CA ALA A 179 22.29 -13.69 44.07
C ALA A 179 22.33 -12.19 43.78
N GLY A 180 21.58 -11.73 42.78
CA GLY A 180 21.45 -10.31 42.44
C GLY A 180 20.85 -9.46 43.55
N LEU A 181 19.94 -10.02 44.36
CA LEU A 181 19.40 -9.35 45.56
C LEU A 181 20.44 -9.12 46.66
N GLY A 182 21.60 -9.78 46.60
CA GLY A 182 22.72 -9.58 47.52
C GLY A 182 23.56 -8.32 47.24
N GLY A 183 23.22 -7.53 46.22
CA GLY A 183 23.88 -6.26 45.92
C GLY A 183 23.70 -5.21 47.02
N ARG A 184 24.57 -4.18 47.04
CA ARG A 184 24.51 -3.08 48.02
C ARG A 184 23.22 -2.28 47.89
N GLU A 185 22.94 -1.80 46.68
CA GLU A 185 21.66 -1.22 46.30
C GLU A 185 21.08 -2.02 45.13
N VAL A 186 19.81 -2.41 45.26
CA VAL A 186 19.13 -3.23 44.24
C VAL A 186 17.84 -2.56 43.80
N LEU A 187 17.74 -2.29 42.50
CA LEU A 187 16.51 -1.81 41.86
C LEU A 187 15.91 -2.92 41.02
N ILE A 188 14.69 -3.34 41.35
CA ILE A 188 13.96 -4.37 40.60
C ILE A 188 12.92 -3.70 39.71
N THR A 189 12.92 -4.01 38.42
CA THR A 189 12.01 -3.38 37.45
C THR A 189 11.21 -4.41 36.65
N ARG A 190 9.98 -4.04 36.29
CA ARG A 190 9.12 -4.78 35.35
C ARG A 190 8.30 -3.82 34.51
N ALA A 191 7.99 -4.21 33.28
CA ALA A 191 7.02 -3.52 32.45
C ALA A 191 5.59 -3.80 32.93
N ARG A 192 4.70 -2.80 32.89
CA ARG A 192 3.26 -3.00 33.14
C ARG A 192 2.47 -3.32 31.87
N ARG A 193 3.04 -2.99 30.71
CA ARG A 193 2.45 -3.18 29.38
C ARG A 193 3.58 -3.50 28.41
N ASP A 194 3.34 -4.40 27.48
CA ASP A 194 4.17 -4.57 26.29
C ASP A 194 3.57 -3.77 25.11
N ALA A 195 4.10 -3.96 23.90
CA ALA A 195 3.62 -3.24 22.72
C ALA A 195 2.12 -3.46 22.41
N ARG A 196 1.48 -4.51 22.94
CA ARG A 196 0.10 -4.91 22.58
C ARG A 196 -0.84 -4.96 23.78
N ALA A 197 -0.39 -5.43 24.95
CA ALA A 197 -1.25 -5.77 26.09
C ALA A 197 -0.59 -5.51 27.47
N PRO A 198 -1.38 -5.48 28.56
CA PRO A 198 -0.83 -5.47 29.92
C PRO A 198 0.09 -6.68 30.16
N ALA A 199 1.27 -6.43 30.72
CA ALA A 199 2.27 -7.45 30.96
C ALA A 199 2.12 -8.07 32.36
N VAL A 200 2.20 -9.41 32.43
CA VAL A 200 2.08 -10.17 33.67
C VAL A 200 3.38 -10.08 34.47
N ALA A 201 3.26 -9.93 35.79
CA ALA A 201 4.41 -9.91 36.70
C ALA A 201 5.06 -11.30 36.78
N SER A 202 6.39 -11.37 36.84
CA SER A 202 7.10 -12.62 37.05
C SER A 202 6.68 -13.30 38.36
N ARG A 203 6.65 -14.63 38.37
CA ARG A 203 6.52 -15.43 39.60
C ARG A 203 7.52 -15.05 40.70
N LEU A 204 8.73 -14.60 40.34
CA LEU A 204 9.76 -14.17 41.30
C LEU A 204 9.37 -12.85 41.97
N TRP A 205 8.78 -11.92 41.20
CA TRP A 205 8.23 -10.67 41.72
C TRP A 205 7.12 -10.94 42.75
N LEU A 206 6.14 -11.76 42.37
CA LEU A 206 4.98 -12.07 43.22
C LEU A 206 5.41 -12.74 44.53
N ARG A 207 6.37 -13.66 44.45
CA ARG A 207 6.92 -14.33 45.64
C ARG A 207 7.64 -13.36 46.56
N LEU A 208 8.46 -12.47 46.01
CA LEU A 208 9.16 -11.45 46.80
C LEU A 208 8.17 -10.50 47.49
N GLU A 209 7.16 -10.03 46.75
CA GLU A 209 6.11 -9.15 47.29
C GLU A 209 5.32 -9.84 48.43
N ALA A 210 4.98 -11.12 48.27
CA ALA A 210 4.32 -11.90 49.32
C ALA A 210 5.22 -12.10 50.56
N MET A 211 6.51 -12.38 50.37
CA MET A 211 7.46 -12.63 51.48
C MET A 211 7.79 -11.35 52.27
N THR A 212 7.74 -10.19 51.62
CA THR A 212 8.11 -8.90 52.22
C THR A 212 6.92 -8.12 52.76
N GLY A 213 5.69 -8.58 52.50
CA GLY A 213 4.46 -7.83 52.82
C GLY A 213 4.25 -6.59 51.94
N GLY A 214 4.99 -6.49 50.83
CA GLY A 214 4.95 -5.36 49.90
C GLY A 214 6.34 -4.88 49.50
N LEU A 215 6.44 -4.35 48.28
CA LEU A 215 7.70 -3.81 47.74
C LEU A 215 7.72 -2.29 47.80
N THR A 216 8.76 -1.73 48.42
CA THR A 216 9.01 -0.28 48.43
C THR A 216 9.15 0.23 47.01
N ARG A 217 8.39 1.27 46.68
CA ARG A 217 8.37 1.85 45.32
C ARG A 217 9.34 3.02 45.25
N SER A 218 10.28 2.94 44.31
CA SER A 218 11.08 4.12 43.99
C SER A 218 10.25 5.14 43.20
N ARG A 219 10.10 6.34 43.78
CA ARG A 219 9.41 7.47 43.14
C ARG A 219 10.33 8.27 42.21
N ALA A 220 11.58 8.49 42.61
CA ALA A 220 12.53 9.31 41.85
C ALA A 220 12.92 8.65 40.51
N GLN A 221 13.33 7.38 40.55
CA GLN A 221 13.68 6.63 39.32
C GLN A 221 12.47 6.46 38.39
N LYS A 222 11.25 6.29 38.96
CA LYS A 222 10.02 6.28 38.16
C LYS A 222 9.82 7.63 37.45
N TRP A 223 9.97 8.74 38.17
CA TRP A 223 9.85 10.07 37.59
C TRP A 223 10.91 10.32 36.51
N TRP A 224 12.17 9.90 36.73
CA TRP A 224 13.22 9.98 35.70
C TRP A 224 12.85 9.18 34.45
N ALA A 225 12.35 7.95 34.61
CA ALA A 225 11.93 7.12 33.48
C ALA A 225 10.78 7.78 32.68
N GLU A 226 9.79 8.35 33.38
CA GLU A 226 8.69 9.10 32.74
C GLU A 226 9.16 10.42 32.11
N ALA A 227 10.24 11.02 32.63
CA ALA A 227 10.80 12.26 32.12
C ALA A 227 11.66 12.06 30.87
N ILE A 228 12.31 10.89 30.68
CA ILE A 228 13.14 10.60 29.50
C ILE A 228 12.33 10.76 28.21
N ASP A 229 11.11 10.23 28.19
CA ASP A 229 10.23 10.26 27.01
C ASP A 229 9.29 11.49 27.00
N ARG A 230 9.40 12.37 28.01
CA ARG A 230 8.56 13.56 28.11
C ARG A 230 9.16 14.66 27.23
N PRO A 231 8.46 15.10 26.17
CA PRO A 231 8.94 16.25 25.41
C PRO A 231 8.86 17.51 26.28
N GLU A 232 9.79 18.44 26.08
CA GLU A 232 9.72 19.78 26.70
C GLU A 232 8.39 20.46 26.34
N ASP A 233 8.01 20.38 25.07
CA ASP A 233 6.74 20.89 24.53
C ASP A 233 5.97 19.78 23.79
N HIS A 234 4.70 19.59 24.15
CA HIS A 234 3.79 18.74 23.38
C HIS A 234 3.20 19.53 22.19
N ARG A 235 3.75 19.29 20.99
CA ARG A 235 3.36 19.97 19.73
C ARG A 235 2.79 18.96 18.73
N PRO A 236 1.54 18.49 18.90
CA PRO A 236 0.94 17.56 17.96
C PRO A 236 0.80 18.19 16.58
N ALA A 237 0.97 17.39 15.53
CA ALA A 237 0.72 17.85 14.17
C ALA A 237 -0.75 18.25 14.02
N LYS A 238 -0.99 19.44 13.46
CA LYS A 238 -2.35 19.85 13.08
C LYS A 238 -2.74 19.19 11.77
N ARG A 239 -4.04 18.98 11.57
CA ARG A 239 -4.60 18.55 10.30
C ARG A 239 -4.11 19.46 9.16
N PRO A 240 -3.45 18.92 8.11
CA PRO A 240 -2.92 19.75 7.03
C PRO A 240 -4.02 20.50 6.26
N ALA A 241 -3.76 21.77 5.99
CA ALA A 241 -4.65 22.67 5.24
C ALA A 241 -3.85 23.70 4.41
N PRO A 242 -2.99 23.26 3.47
CA PRO A 242 -2.17 24.15 2.66
C PRO A 242 -3.01 25.13 1.82
N THR A 243 -2.50 26.35 1.67
CA THR A 243 -3.13 27.40 0.84
C THR A 243 -2.14 27.82 -0.25
N PRO A 244 -2.03 27.06 -1.35
CA PRO A 244 -1.09 27.37 -2.42
C PRO A 244 -1.43 28.70 -3.09
N GLU A 245 -0.39 29.39 -3.57
CA GLU A 245 -0.53 30.64 -4.31
C GLU A 245 -1.47 30.45 -5.52
N PRO A 246 -2.32 31.45 -5.86
CA PRO A 246 -3.28 31.34 -6.96
C PRO A 246 -2.67 30.90 -8.30
N ARG A 247 -1.43 31.31 -8.59
CA ARG A 247 -0.72 30.92 -9.83
C ARG A 247 -0.40 29.41 -9.94
N LEU A 248 -0.34 28.70 -8.81
CA LEU A 248 -0.03 27.27 -8.76
C LEU A 248 -1.30 26.41 -8.89
N ARG A 249 -2.48 27.02 -8.80
CA ARG A 249 -3.75 26.31 -8.85
C ARG A 249 -4.11 26.00 -10.30
N PRO A 250 -4.53 24.76 -10.60
CA PRO A 250 -4.83 24.37 -11.97
C PRO A 250 -6.06 25.11 -12.48
N ARG A 251 -5.97 25.63 -13.70
CA ARG A 251 -7.11 26.20 -14.44
C ARG A 251 -7.88 25.16 -15.27
N THR A 252 -7.41 23.92 -15.26
CA THR A 252 -8.05 22.80 -15.95
C THR A 252 -8.17 21.63 -14.99
N ILE A 253 -9.37 21.05 -14.89
CA ILE A 253 -9.67 19.93 -14.00
C ILE A 253 -10.51 18.88 -14.73
N SER A 254 -10.24 17.60 -14.50
CA SER A 254 -11.06 16.54 -15.09
C SER A 254 -12.36 16.32 -14.32
N VAL A 255 -13.41 15.84 -15.00
CA VAL A 255 -14.68 15.44 -14.37
C VAL A 255 -14.49 14.43 -13.22
N THR A 256 -13.49 13.56 -13.32
CA THR A 256 -13.15 12.56 -12.30
C THR A 256 -12.40 13.12 -11.09
N GLU A 257 -11.85 14.33 -11.20
CA GLU A 257 -11.08 14.98 -10.14
C GLU A 257 -11.93 15.87 -9.23
N VAL A 258 -13.12 16.27 -9.67
CA VAL A 258 -14.03 17.14 -8.90
C VAL A 258 -14.42 16.49 -7.58
N ASP A 259 -14.78 15.20 -7.59
CA ASP A 259 -15.12 14.47 -6.36
C ASP A 259 -13.94 14.38 -5.40
N ARG A 260 -12.73 14.16 -5.92
CA ARG A 260 -11.50 14.14 -5.11
C ARG A 260 -11.24 15.52 -4.51
N LEU A 261 -11.36 16.59 -5.29
CA LEU A 261 -11.18 17.96 -4.80
C LEU A 261 -12.15 18.28 -3.66
N LYS A 262 -13.42 17.84 -3.76
CA LYS A 262 -14.43 18.05 -2.70
C LYS A 262 -14.19 17.19 -1.46
N ALA A 263 -13.88 15.89 -1.66
CA ALA A 263 -13.77 14.93 -0.57
C ALA A 263 -12.43 15.05 0.19
N ASP A 264 -11.35 15.21 -0.55
CA ASP A 264 -9.99 15.36 -0.02
C ASP A 264 -9.19 16.39 -0.85
N PRO A 265 -9.42 17.69 -0.62
CA PRO A 265 -8.66 18.75 -1.27
C PRO A 265 -7.14 18.55 -1.15
N TYR A 266 -6.64 18.03 -0.02
CA TYR A 266 -5.20 17.77 0.14
C TYR A 266 -4.68 16.72 -0.84
N ALA A 267 -5.40 15.62 -1.05
CA ALA A 267 -5.04 14.62 -2.05
C ALA A 267 -5.03 15.20 -3.47
N PHE A 268 -5.96 16.13 -3.77
CA PHE A 268 -5.92 16.87 -5.03
C PHE A 268 -4.67 17.77 -5.12
N TYR A 269 -4.36 18.52 -4.07
CA TYR A 269 -3.17 19.37 -3.97
C TYR A 269 -1.87 18.57 -4.15
N ALA A 270 -1.70 17.47 -3.42
CA ALA A 270 -0.52 16.61 -3.50
C ALA A 270 -0.33 16.04 -4.90
N ARG A 271 -1.41 15.58 -5.54
CA ARG A 271 -1.34 15.03 -6.90
C ARG A 271 -1.09 16.09 -7.96
N LYS A 272 -1.83 17.21 -7.93
CA LYS A 272 -1.89 18.18 -9.05
C LYS A 272 -0.91 19.34 -8.93
N MET A 273 -0.59 19.75 -7.72
CA MET A 273 0.23 20.94 -7.48
C MET A 273 1.63 20.56 -7.01
N LEU A 274 1.75 19.55 -6.13
CA LEU A 274 3.07 19.00 -5.78
C LEU A 274 3.60 18.02 -6.82
N GLY A 275 2.74 17.50 -7.70
CA GLY A 275 3.16 16.56 -8.74
C GLY A 275 3.61 15.22 -8.17
N LEU A 276 2.91 14.71 -7.16
CA LEU A 276 3.19 13.44 -6.50
C LEU A 276 2.18 12.36 -6.99
N PRO A 277 2.36 11.77 -8.18
CA PRO A 277 1.54 10.64 -8.60
C PRO A 277 1.87 9.41 -7.75
N VAL A 278 0.85 8.62 -7.45
CA VAL A 278 1.04 7.27 -6.93
C VAL A 278 1.68 6.43 -8.02
N LEU A 279 2.77 5.75 -7.68
CA LEU A 279 3.44 4.80 -8.56
C LEU A 279 2.84 3.41 -8.34
N ASP A 280 2.69 2.66 -9.42
CA ASP A 280 2.29 1.26 -9.34
C ASP A 280 3.47 0.45 -8.74
N GLU A 281 3.17 -0.58 -7.95
CA GLU A 281 4.20 -1.45 -7.36
C GLU A 281 4.92 -2.27 -8.44
N ILE A 282 6.19 -2.63 -8.18
CA ILE A 282 6.95 -3.52 -9.06
C ILE A 282 6.29 -4.90 -9.03
N ASP A 283 6.03 -5.47 -10.21
CA ASP A 283 5.29 -6.72 -10.39
C ASP A 283 3.88 -6.72 -9.75
N ALA A 284 3.24 -5.55 -9.65
CA ALA A 284 1.86 -5.44 -9.21
C ALA A 284 0.95 -6.39 -10.01
N GLU A 285 0.16 -7.20 -9.31
CA GLU A 285 -0.84 -8.03 -9.97
C GLU A 285 -1.82 -7.15 -10.76
N PRO A 286 -2.34 -7.62 -11.92
CA PRO A 286 -3.37 -6.94 -12.68
C PRO A 286 -4.54 -6.47 -11.81
N SER A 287 -4.53 -5.18 -11.50
CA SER A 287 -5.48 -4.54 -10.58
C SER A 287 -6.88 -4.45 -11.20
N ALA A 288 -7.88 -4.10 -10.38
CA ALA A 288 -9.22 -3.79 -10.89
C ALA A 288 -9.19 -2.64 -11.92
N ALA A 289 -8.25 -1.70 -11.79
CA ALA A 289 -8.07 -0.61 -12.74
C ALA A 289 -7.57 -1.12 -14.10
N PHE A 290 -6.61 -2.05 -14.11
CA PHE A 290 -6.16 -2.70 -15.34
C PHE A 290 -7.30 -3.42 -16.06
N ARG A 291 -8.12 -4.19 -15.33
CA ARG A 291 -9.31 -4.85 -15.88
C ARG A 291 -10.29 -3.84 -16.48
N GLY A 292 -10.47 -2.70 -15.81
CA GLY A 292 -11.23 -1.56 -16.33
C GLY A 292 -10.69 -1.10 -17.66
N SER A 293 -9.42 -0.65 -17.70
CA SER A 293 -8.79 -0.12 -18.92
C SER A 293 -8.84 -1.11 -20.10
N ALA A 294 -8.64 -2.40 -19.86
CA ALA A 294 -8.77 -3.43 -20.88
C ALA A 294 -10.20 -3.51 -21.45
N VAL A 295 -11.22 -3.47 -20.60
CA VAL A 295 -12.63 -3.44 -21.03
C VAL A 295 -12.93 -2.20 -21.86
N HIS A 296 -12.48 -1.02 -21.43
CA HIS A 296 -12.68 0.22 -22.22
C HIS A 296 -12.00 0.11 -23.59
N ALA A 297 -10.77 -0.41 -23.68
CA ALA A 297 -10.08 -0.61 -24.96
C ALA A 297 -10.83 -1.55 -25.91
N VAL A 298 -11.43 -2.64 -25.42
CA VAL A 298 -12.27 -3.52 -26.25
C VAL A 298 -13.49 -2.78 -26.79
N LEU A 299 -14.19 -2.04 -25.91
CA LEU A 299 -15.41 -1.33 -26.26
C LEU A 299 -15.15 -0.17 -27.21
N GLU A 300 -14.02 0.53 -27.03
CA GLU A 300 -13.54 1.59 -27.92
C GLU A 300 -13.27 1.02 -29.33
N ALA A 301 -12.49 -0.07 -29.41
CA ALA A 301 -12.17 -0.73 -30.67
C ALA A 301 -13.43 -1.27 -31.37
N TRP A 302 -14.34 -1.87 -30.62
CA TRP A 302 -15.62 -2.38 -31.11
C TRP A 302 -16.46 -1.27 -31.76
N MET A 303 -16.51 -0.09 -31.14
CA MET A 303 -17.23 1.04 -31.72
C MET A 303 -16.54 1.63 -32.94
N LYS A 304 -15.22 1.88 -32.87
CA LYS A 304 -14.47 2.52 -33.97
C LYS A 304 -14.36 1.66 -35.21
N GLN A 305 -14.33 0.33 -35.06
CA GLN A 305 -14.00 -0.58 -36.15
C GLN A 305 -15.17 -1.44 -36.62
N ASP A 306 -16.18 -1.70 -35.77
CA ASP A 306 -17.33 -2.53 -36.14
C ASP A 306 -18.67 -1.81 -36.05
N ASP A 307 -18.68 -0.50 -35.84
CA ASP A 307 -19.93 0.25 -35.63
C ASP A 307 -20.79 -0.39 -34.53
N CYS A 308 -20.20 -0.88 -33.43
CA CYS A 308 -20.93 -1.59 -32.38
C CYS A 308 -21.78 -2.78 -32.86
N ASP A 309 -21.34 -3.54 -33.87
CA ASP A 309 -21.99 -4.80 -34.28
C ASP A 309 -21.97 -5.83 -33.14
N PRO A 310 -23.13 -6.23 -32.57
CA PRO A 310 -23.20 -7.20 -31.47
C PRO A 310 -22.43 -8.50 -31.72
N ALA A 311 -22.35 -8.96 -32.97
CA ALA A 311 -21.66 -10.21 -33.32
C ALA A 311 -20.12 -10.12 -33.21
N ARG A 312 -19.56 -8.90 -33.17
CA ARG A 312 -18.12 -8.66 -33.19
C ARG A 312 -17.49 -8.42 -31.82
N LEU A 313 -18.29 -8.08 -30.79
CA LEU A 313 -17.74 -7.72 -29.48
C LEU A 313 -17.07 -8.90 -28.77
N ARG A 314 -17.70 -10.08 -28.78
CA ARG A 314 -17.17 -11.29 -28.13
C ARG A 314 -15.83 -11.75 -28.74
N PRO A 315 -15.69 -11.89 -30.08
CA PRO A 315 -14.39 -12.18 -30.70
C PRO A 315 -13.29 -11.19 -30.33
N ARG A 316 -13.60 -9.89 -30.17
CA ARG A 316 -12.60 -8.89 -29.74
C ARG A 316 -12.14 -9.07 -28.31
N ALA A 317 -13.07 -9.34 -27.40
CA ALA A 317 -12.74 -9.60 -26.02
C ALA A 317 -11.83 -10.84 -25.89
N GLU A 318 -12.13 -11.90 -26.66
CA GLU A 318 -11.29 -13.11 -26.73
C GLU A 318 -9.88 -12.82 -27.28
N ALA A 319 -9.77 -12.01 -28.33
CA ALA A 319 -8.47 -11.62 -28.91
C ALA A 319 -7.62 -10.81 -27.91
N LEU A 320 -8.19 -9.81 -27.25
CA LEU A 320 -7.46 -9.01 -26.26
C LEU A 320 -6.96 -9.89 -25.10
N LEU A 321 -7.80 -10.80 -24.59
CA LEU A 321 -7.40 -11.73 -23.53
C LEU A 321 -6.26 -12.65 -23.95
N ALA A 322 -6.18 -13.02 -25.23
CA ALA A 322 -5.08 -13.82 -25.75
C ALA A 322 -3.75 -13.03 -25.74
N GLU A 323 -3.79 -11.77 -26.18
CA GLU A 323 -2.63 -10.88 -26.31
C GLU A 323 -2.09 -10.37 -24.97
N THR A 324 -2.96 -10.15 -23.98
CA THR A 324 -2.65 -9.40 -22.76
C THR A 324 -1.66 -10.10 -21.81
N ALA A 325 -1.15 -11.30 -22.12
CA ALA A 325 -0.12 -12.02 -21.36
C ALA A 325 -0.33 -12.05 -19.83
N ALA A 326 -1.58 -11.95 -19.36
CA ALA A 326 -1.90 -12.04 -17.95
C ALA A 326 -1.63 -13.47 -17.44
N HIS A 327 -1.15 -13.58 -16.20
CA HIS A 327 -0.90 -14.83 -15.49
C HIS A 327 -2.03 -15.84 -15.76
N PRO A 328 -1.73 -17.10 -16.17
CA PRO A 328 -2.73 -18.07 -16.63
C PRO A 328 -3.94 -18.22 -15.68
N LEU A 329 -3.70 -18.13 -14.37
CA LEU A 329 -4.75 -18.19 -13.34
C LEU A 329 -5.71 -17.00 -13.37
N LEU A 330 -5.22 -15.77 -13.55
CA LEU A 330 -6.05 -14.57 -13.63
C LEU A 330 -6.92 -14.59 -14.88
N ARG A 331 -6.37 -15.07 -16.00
CA ARG A 331 -7.12 -15.30 -17.23
C ARG A 331 -8.27 -16.29 -17.01
N ALA A 332 -7.98 -17.44 -16.41
CA ALA A 332 -9.01 -18.46 -16.14
C ALA A 332 -10.15 -17.97 -15.22
N LEU A 333 -9.85 -17.12 -14.23
CA LEU A 333 -10.86 -16.58 -13.32
C LEU A 333 -11.66 -15.41 -13.94
N TRP A 334 -11.02 -14.59 -14.77
CA TRP A 334 -11.63 -13.37 -15.30
C TRP A 334 -12.36 -13.58 -16.62
N GLN A 335 -11.82 -14.42 -17.51
CA GLN A 335 -12.34 -14.63 -18.85
C GLN A 335 -13.82 -15.00 -18.89
N PRO A 336 -14.33 -15.99 -18.12
CA PRO A 336 -15.75 -16.35 -18.19
C PRO A 336 -16.68 -15.19 -17.82
N ARG A 337 -16.30 -14.43 -16.79
CA ARG A 337 -17.08 -13.28 -16.29
C ARG A 337 -17.06 -12.11 -17.27
N LEU A 338 -15.91 -11.87 -17.91
CA LEU A 338 -15.80 -10.84 -18.92
C LEU A 338 -16.65 -11.16 -20.14
N LEU A 339 -16.60 -12.41 -20.63
CA LEU A 339 -17.37 -12.83 -21.80
C LEU A 339 -18.88 -12.75 -21.55
N GLU A 340 -19.36 -13.21 -20.39
CA GLU A 340 -20.78 -13.07 -20.02
C GLU A 340 -21.23 -11.60 -19.99
N ALA A 341 -20.41 -10.71 -19.41
CA ALA A 341 -20.72 -9.28 -19.37
C ALA A 341 -20.68 -8.63 -20.77
N VAL A 342 -19.74 -9.03 -21.63
CA VAL A 342 -19.65 -8.61 -23.02
C VAL A 342 -20.88 -9.06 -23.82
N ASP A 343 -21.31 -10.31 -23.65
CA ASP A 343 -22.49 -10.86 -24.30
C ASP A 343 -23.76 -10.09 -23.88
N TRP A 344 -23.85 -9.69 -22.60
CA TRP A 344 -24.91 -8.80 -22.13
C TRP A 344 -24.86 -7.41 -22.79
N ILE A 345 -23.68 -6.77 -22.89
CA ILE A 345 -23.52 -5.46 -23.56
C ILE A 345 -23.98 -5.55 -25.02
N ALA A 346 -23.56 -6.60 -25.73
CA ALA A 346 -23.94 -6.82 -27.13
C ALA A 346 -25.46 -6.95 -27.28
N ALA A 347 -26.12 -7.73 -26.42
CA ALA A 347 -27.57 -7.91 -26.42
C ALA A 347 -28.33 -6.62 -26.05
N GLU A 348 -27.82 -5.82 -25.11
CA GLU A 348 -28.41 -4.53 -24.73
C GLU A 348 -28.26 -3.50 -25.86
N VAL A 349 -27.11 -3.45 -26.54
CA VAL A 349 -26.93 -2.56 -27.71
C VAL A 349 -27.84 -2.96 -28.87
N ALA A 350 -28.04 -4.26 -29.12
CA ALA A 350 -28.99 -4.75 -30.12
C ALA A 350 -30.42 -4.25 -29.82
N ARG A 351 -30.89 -4.46 -28.58
CA ARG A 351 -32.21 -3.98 -28.14
C ARG A 351 -32.36 -2.46 -28.26
N ASN A 352 -31.32 -1.72 -27.89
CA ASN A 352 -31.30 -0.26 -28.03
C ASN A 352 -31.39 0.18 -29.50
N ARG A 353 -30.70 -0.50 -30.42
CA ARG A 353 -30.79 -0.24 -31.86
C ARG A 353 -32.20 -0.45 -32.39
N ASP A 354 -32.86 -1.54 -31.98
CA ASP A 354 -34.24 -1.83 -32.36
C ASP A 354 -35.22 -0.77 -31.83
N ALA A 355 -34.94 -0.20 -30.66
CA ALA A 355 -35.68 0.91 -30.07
C ALA A 355 -35.34 2.29 -30.66
N GLY A 356 -34.49 2.37 -31.69
CA GLY A 356 -34.10 3.62 -32.35
C GLY A 356 -32.95 4.38 -31.70
N ARG A 357 -32.32 3.83 -30.65
CA ARG A 357 -31.13 4.40 -30.00
C ARG A 357 -29.87 3.94 -30.72
N ARG A 358 -28.97 4.87 -31.06
CA ARG A 358 -27.74 4.57 -31.82
C ARG A 358 -26.50 5.18 -31.17
N PRO A 359 -25.41 4.41 -30.99
CA PRO A 359 -24.12 4.97 -30.59
C PRO A 359 -23.62 6.04 -31.57
N LEU A 360 -23.18 7.20 -31.07
CA LEU A 360 -22.64 8.31 -31.89
C LEU A 360 -21.12 8.42 -31.80
N ARG A 361 -20.58 8.36 -30.58
CA ARG A 361 -19.14 8.49 -30.29
C ARG A 361 -18.73 7.59 -29.12
N SER A 362 -17.53 7.02 -29.19
CA SER A 362 -16.81 6.40 -28.07
C SER A 362 -15.61 7.25 -27.70
N GLU A 363 -15.23 7.20 -26.41
CA GLU A 363 -14.09 7.94 -25.86
C GLU A 363 -14.07 9.42 -26.32
N ALA A 364 -15.24 10.04 -26.29
CA ALA A 364 -15.42 11.41 -26.75
C ALA A 364 -14.76 12.33 -25.73
N TRP A 365 -13.71 13.04 -26.15
CA TRP A 365 -13.12 14.10 -25.37
C TRP A 365 -13.91 15.39 -25.53
N GLY A 366 -14.26 16.00 -24.40
CA GLY A 366 -14.97 17.26 -24.39
C GLY A 366 -14.48 18.18 -23.29
N ARG A 367 -14.73 19.47 -23.49
CA ARG A 367 -14.35 20.52 -22.54
C ARG A 367 -15.36 21.65 -22.54
N ARG A 368 -15.51 22.29 -21.39
CA ARG A 368 -16.35 23.48 -21.19
C ARG A 368 -15.72 24.36 -20.12
N GLU A 369 -15.67 25.66 -20.37
CA GLU A 369 -15.30 26.62 -19.34
C GLU A 369 -16.49 26.90 -18.42
N VAL A 370 -16.29 26.77 -17.11
CA VAL A 370 -17.29 27.06 -16.07
C VAL A 370 -16.59 27.72 -14.89
N ALA A 371 -17.11 28.86 -14.42
CA ALA A 371 -16.53 29.64 -13.32
C ALA A 371 -15.03 29.96 -13.48
N GLY A 372 -14.58 30.26 -14.71
CA GLY A 372 -13.17 30.57 -15.02
C GLY A 372 -12.21 29.38 -14.95
N VAL A 373 -12.74 28.15 -14.87
CA VAL A 373 -11.99 26.90 -14.88
C VAL A 373 -12.46 26.04 -16.05
N MET A 374 -11.51 25.48 -16.79
CA MET A 374 -11.77 24.53 -17.86
C MET A 374 -12.10 23.15 -17.25
N LEU A 375 -13.37 22.75 -17.31
CA LEU A 375 -13.81 21.40 -17.00
C LEU A 375 -13.63 20.54 -18.25
N GLN A 376 -12.90 19.44 -18.12
CA GLN A 376 -12.68 18.50 -19.22
C GLN A 376 -12.99 17.06 -18.83
N GLY A 377 -13.35 16.23 -19.78
CA GLY A 377 -13.64 14.83 -19.50
C GLY A 377 -13.74 14.01 -20.76
N MET A 378 -13.60 12.71 -20.57
CA MET A 378 -13.87 11.72 -21.61
C MET A 378 -15.18 11.02 -21.25
N ALA A 379 -16.12 11.01 -22.19
CA ALA A 379 -17.31 10.16 -22.11
C ALA A 379 -17.00 8.83 -22.78
N ASP A 380 -17.26 7.70 -22.10
CA ASP A 380 -16.95 6.38 -22.66
C ASP A 380 -17.77 6.11 -23.92
N ARG A 381 -19.06 6.43 -23.88
CA ARG A 381 -19.96 6.35 -25.03
C ARG A 381 -21.06 7.42 -24.94
N ILE A 382 -21.37 8.04 -26.08
CA ILE A 382 -22.51 8.94 -26.24
C ILE A 382 -23.43 8.34 -27.29
N ASP A 383 -24.70 8.15 -26.95
CA ASP A 383 -25.72 7.62 -27.87
C ASP A 383 -26.74 8.71 -28.22
N ARG A 384 -27.32 8.61 -29.43
CA ARG A 384 -28.53 9.33 -29.82
C ARG A 384 -29.74 8.47 -29.48
N LEU A 385 -30.68 9.05 -28.75
CA LEU A 385 -31.99 8.46 -28.47
C LEU A 385 -32.93 8.64 -29.68
N ALA A 386 -34.02 7.89 -29.70
CA ALA A 386 -35.00 7.93 -30.80
C ALA A 386 -35.69 9.30 -30.96
N ASP A 387 -35.82 10.05 -29.86
CA ASP A 387 -36.36 11.41 -29.81
C ASP A 387 -35.32 12.51 -30.16
N GLY A 388 -34.08 12.11 -30.47
CA GLY A 388 -32.98 13.01 -30.78
C GLY A 388 -32.16 13.47 -29.57
N GLY A 389 -32.59 13.13 -28.34
CA GLY A 389 -31.83 13.37 -27.12
C GLY A 389 -30.52 12.58 -27.06
N LEU A 390 -29.66 12.92 -26.09
CA LEU A 390 -28.37 12.26 -25.88
C LEU A 390 -28.41 11.37 -24.63
N ALA A 391 -27.82 10.18 -24.72
CA ALA A 391 -27.51 9.35 -23.56
C ALA A 391 -26.00 9.38 -23.30
N ILE A 392 -25.61 9.76 -22.08
CA ILE A 392 -24.22 9.72 -21.62
C ILE A 392 -24.01 8.41 -20.88
N VAL A 393 -23.14 7.56 -21.41
CA VAL A 393 -22.89 6.21 -20.92
C VAL A 393 -21.47 6.11 -20.37
N ASP A 394 -21.34 5.55 -19.17
CA ASP A 394 -20.08 5.22 -18.52
C ASP A 394 -20.05 3.72 -18.16
N TYR A 395 -18.99 3.02 -18.55
CA TYR A 395 -18.85 1.59 -18.26
C TYR A 395 -18.14 1.39 -16.92
N LYS A 396 -18.69 0.51 -16.07
CA LYS A 396 -18.11 0.17 -14.76
C LYS A 396 -17.89 -1.32 -14.65
N THR A 397 -16.65 -1.73 -14.34
CA THR A 397 -16.34 -3.14 -14.03
C THR A 397 -16.90 -3.61 -12.67
N GLY A 398 -17.25 -2.67 -11.79
CA GLY A 398 -17.83 -2.90 -10.47
C GLY A 398 -19.21 -2.26 -10.29
N THR A 399 -19.67 -2.22 -9.05
CA THR A 399 -20.95 -1.61 -8.68
C THR A 399 -20.91 -0.09 -8.89
N PRO A 400 -21.88 0.50 -9.61
CA PRO A 400 -21.93 1.95 -9.76
C PRO A 400 -22.21 2.67 -8.43
N PRO A 401 -21.90 3.97 -8.33
CA PRO A 401 -22.10 4.77 -7.13
C PRO A 401 -23.50 4.65 -6.52
N GLY A 402 -23.57 4.73 -5.19
CA GLY A 402 -24.83 4.64 -4.44
C GLY A 402 -25.69 5.92 -4.59
N PRO A 403 -27.03 5.81 -4.51
CA PRO A 403 -27.95 6.96 -4.54
C PRO A 403 -27.59 8.08 -3.57
N LYS A 404 -27.13 7.72 -2.36
CA LYS A 404 -26.74 8.66 -1.30
C LYS A 404 -25.57 9.56 -1.71
N ALA A 405 -24.54 9.00 -2.35
CA ALA A 405 -23.38 9.77 -2.80
C ALA A 405 -23.79 10.82 -3.85
N VAL A 406 -24.62 10.42 -4.82
CA VAL A 406 -25.18 11.33 -5.84
C VAL A 406 -26.03 12.42 -5.21
N ALA A 407 -26.88 12.07 -4.24
CA ALA A 407 -27.71 13.04 -3.52
C ALA A 407 -26.90 14.08 -2.74
N GLU A 408 -25.78 13.67 -2.15
CA GLU A 408 -24.84 14.56 -1.42
C GLU A 408 -23.88 15.31 -2.37
N GLY A 409 -24.07 15.18 -3.69
CA GLY A 409 -23.31 15.91 -4.71
C GLY A 409 -21.92 15.33 -5.00
N TYR A 410 -21.68 14.06 -4.66
CA TYR A 410 -20.53 13.27 -5.08
C TYR A 410 -20.92 12.34 -6.23
N ALA A 411 -19.95 11.72 -6.91
CA ALA A 411 -20.20 10.84 -8.06
C ALA A 411 -20.95 11.55 -9.20
N MET A 412 -20.68 12.84 -9.40
CA MET A 412 -21.36 13.68 -10.39
C MET A 412 -20.76 13.58 -11.79
N GLN A 413 -19.87 12.61 -12.04
CA GLN A 413 -19.13 12.46 -13.31
C GLN A 413 -20.06 12.49 -14.54
N LEU A 414 -21.14 11.71 -14.54
CA LEU A 414 -22.10 11.68 -15.65
C LEU A 414 -22.81 13.02 -15.84
N GLY A 415 -23.17 13.72 -14.76
CA GLY A 415 -23.82 15.03 -14.82
C GLY A 415 -22.87 16.12 -15.33
N LEU A 416 -21.58 16.03 -14.98
CA LEU A 416 -20.53 16.93 -15.48
C LEU A 416 -20.24 16.69 -16.98
N LEU A 417 -20.25 15.43 -17.42
CA LEU A 417 -20.17 15.10 -18.85
C LEU A 417 -21.41 15.58 -19.61
N GLY A 418 -22.61 15.43 -19.03
CA GLY A 418 -23.83 16.03 -19.55
C GLY A 418 -23.72 17.54 -19.71
N LEU A 419 -23.20 18.23 -18.70
CA LEU A 419 -22.97 19.67 -18.74
C LEU A 419 -22.02 20.07 -19.90
N ILE A 420 -21.01 19.26 -20.20
CA ILE A 420 -20.14 19.48 -21.37
C ILE A 420 -20.93 19.27 -22.67
N ALA A 421 -21.76 18.23 -22.75
CA ALA A 421 -22.59 17.94 -23.92
C ALA A 421 -23.64 19.03 -24.21
N GLU A 422 -24.32 19.56 -23.20
CA GLU A 422 -25.28 20.66 -23.33
C GLU A 422 -24.67 21.92 -23.94
N ALA A 423 -23.38 22.14 -23.74
CA ALA A 423 -22.65 23.28 -24.31
C ALA A 423 -22.04 23.00 -25.68
N GLY A 424 -22.31 21.84 -26.29
CA GLY A 424 -21.65 21.43 -27.54
C GLY A 424 -20.15 21.20 -27.37
N GLY A 425 -19.69 20.83 -26.16
CA GLY A 425 -18.27 20.68 -25.86
C GLY A 425 -17.62 19.40 -26.43
N PHE A 426 -18.40 18.51 -27.06
CA PHE A 426 -17.93 17.31 -27.75
C PHE A 426 -18.03 17.49 -29.26
N ASP A 427 -16.95 17.20 -29.98
CA ASP A 427 -16.90 17.38 -31.43
C ASP A 427 -17.87 16.44 -32.18
N GLY A 428 -18.68 17.02 -33.07
CA GLY A 428 -19.68 16.29 -33.87
C GLY A 428 -20.84 15.70 -33.06
N VAL A 429 -21.10 16.19 -31.85
CA VAL A 429 -22.22 15.76 -30.99
C VAL A 429 -23.11 16.96 -30.68
N GLU A 430 -24.35 16.91 -31.17
CA GLU A 430 -25.39 17.91 -30.92
C GLU A 430 -26.64 17.26 -30.31
N GLY A 431 -27.22 17.89 -29.29
CA GLY A 431 -28.44 17.46 -28.62
C GLY A 431 -28.43 17.75 -27.12
N VAL A 432 -29.56 17.53 -26.46
CA VAL A 432 -29.71 17.70 -25.01
C VAL A 432 -29.55 16.34 -24.32
N PRO A 433 -28.69 16.21 -23.30
CA PRO A 433 -28.62 15.00 -22.48
C PRO A 433 -29.96 14.69 -21.80
N ALA A 434 -30.53 13.54 -22.12
CA ALA A 434 -31.81 13.07 -21.62
C ALA A 434 -31.70 11.70 -20.91
N ALA A 435 -30.53 11.07 -20.93
CA ALA A 435 -30.27 9.86 -20.16
C ALA A 435 -28.83 9.82 -19.64
N PHE A 436 -28.66 9.35 -18.41
CA PHE A 436 -27.37 9.17 -17.76
C PHE A 436 -27.28 7.75 -17.27
N GLU A 437 -26.29 6.99 -17.72
CA GLU A 437 -26.30 5.54 -17.53
C GLU A 437 -24.92 5.01 -17.15
N TYR A 438 -24.87 4.30 -16.02
CA TYR A 438 -23.77 3.41 -15.70
C TYR A 438 -24.09 2.00 -16.22
N TRP A 439 -23.28 1.52 -17.15
CA TRP A 439 -23.34 0.15 -17.64
C TRP A 439 -22.37 -0.70 -16.82
N SER A 440 -22.91 -1.42 -15.83
CA SER A 440 -22.10 -2.20 -14.90
C SER A 440 -21.92 -3.63 -15.40
N LEU A 441 -20.69 -4.11 -15.43
CA LEU A 441 -20.34 -5.51 -15.71
C LEU A 441 -20.42 -6.39 -14.45
N ALA A 442 -20.79 -5.82 -13.30
CA ALA A 442 -21.00 -6.58 -12.08
C ALA A 442 -22.30 -7.38 -12.15
N ARG A 443 -22.49 -8.29 -11.19
CA ARG A 443 -23.73 -9.05 -11.05
C ARG A 443 -24.87 -8.12 -10.68
N ASP A 444 -26.04 -8.29 -11.32
CA ASP A 444 -27.23 -7.51 -10.94
C ASP A 444 -27.61 -7.81 -9.47
N PRO A 445 -27.68 -6.79 -8.60
CA PRO A 445 -28.15 -6.94 -7.22
C PRO A 445 -29.55 -7.53 -7.09
N ARG A 446 -30.39 -7.46 -8.13
CA ARG A 446 -31.76 -7.99 -8.18
C ARG A 446 -31.83 -9.48 -8.57
N GLY A 447 -30.69 -10.09 -8.91
CA GLY A 447 -30.54 -11.51 -9.22
C GLY A 447 -30.58 -11.81 -10.72
N GLY A 448 -29.61 -12.60 -11.20
CA GLY A 448 -29.77 -13.40 -12.43
C GLY A 448 -28.58 -13.49 -13.38
N ALA A 449 -27.86 -12.41 -13.67
CA ALA A 449 -26.78 -12.40 -14.66
C ALA A 449 -25.72 -11.34 -14.36
N LEU A 450 -24.55 -11.43 -15.00
CA LEU A 450 -23.62 -10.30 -15.11
C LEU A 450 -24.16 -9.27 -16.09
N GLY A 451 -24.04 -7.99 -15.75
CA GLY A 451 -24.53 -6.90 -16.60
C GLY A 451 -25.82 -6.27 -16.11
N TYR A 452 -25.83 -4.96 -15.90
CA TYR A 452 -27.05 -4.16 -15.73
C TYR A 452 -26.81 -2.67 -15.99
N VAL A 453 -27.86 -1.97 -16.41
CA VAL A 453 -27.88 -0.51 -16.51
C VAL A 453 -28.40 0.10 -15.21
N LYS A 454 -27.71 1.11 -14.69
CA LYS A 454 -28.15 1.91 -13.55
C LYS A 454 -28.03 3.39 -13.87
N SER A 455 -29.15 4.09 -13.76
CA SER A 455 -29.16 5.56 -13.83
C SER A 455 -28.84 6.18 -12.46
N PRO A 456 -28.03 7.25 -12.39
CA PRO A 456 -27.87 8.05 -11.17
C PRO A 456 -29.10 8.93 -10.87
N VAL A 457 -30.00 9.08 -11.83
CA VAL A 457 -31.18 9.96 -11.79
C VAL A 457 -32.46 9.14 -12.01
N GLY A 458 -33.60 9.66 -11.53
CA GLY A 458 -34.86 8.91 -11.52
C GLY A 458 -34.92 7.77 -10.49
N GLY A 459 -36.10 7.17 -10.34
CA GLY A 459 -36.34 6.07 -9.41
C GLY A 459 -36.19 6.47 -7.93
N ARG A 460 -35.55 5.61 -7.11
CA ARG A 460 -35.39 5.79 -5.63
C ARG A 460 -34.51 6.97 -5.20
N THR A 461 -33.82 7.65 -6.13
CA THR A 461 -33.01 8.84 -5.82
C THR A 461 -33.85 10.11 -5.70
N GLY A 462 -35.02 10.15 -6.36
CA GLY A 462 -35.95 11.28 -6.34
C GLY A 462 -35.52 12.49 -7.18
N PHE A 463 -34.46 12.41 -8.00
CA PHE A 463 -34.01 13.53 -8.85
C PHE A 463 -34.56 13.41 -10.26
N ASP A 464 -35.03 14.54 -10.79
CA ASP A 464 -35.38 14.67 -12.20
C ASP A 464 -34.10 14.63 -13.06
N VAL A 465 -34.20 14.02 -14.23
CA VAL A 465 -33.14 13.97 -15.24
C VAL A 465 -32.79 15.38 -15.69
N GLU A 466 -33.78 16.24 -15.88
CA GLU A 466 -33.65 17.63 -16.34
C GLU A 466 -32.83 18.50 -15.37
N ASP A 467 -32.82 18.17 -14.08
CA ASP A 467 -32.12 18.91 -13.04
C ASP A 467 -30.66 18.46 -12.82
N PHE A 468 -30.25 17.34 -13.41
CA PHE A 468 -29.00 16.69 -13.03
C PHE A 468 -27.75 17.48 -13.45
N THR A 469 -27.73 18.00 -14.68
CA THR A 469 -26.65 18.86 -15.20
C THR A 469 -26.58 20.19 -14.45
N THR A 470 -27.73 20.77 -14.12
CA THR A 470 -27.82 21.98 -13.28
C THR A 470 -27.22 21.74 -11.89
N ARG A 471 -27.51 20.61 -11.25
CA ARG A 471 -26.90 20.23 -9.96
C ARG A 471 -25.41 19.97 -10.10
N ALA A 472 -24.98 19.28 -11.15
CA ALA A 472 -23.56 19.05 -11.42
C ALA A 472 -22.81 20.37 -11.60
N ALA A 473 -23.39 21.33 -12.34
CA ALA A 473 -22.84 22.67 -12.51
C ALA A 473 -22.73 23.41 -11.18
N ARG A 474 -23.78 23.44 -10.36
CA ARG A 474 -23.74 24.08 -9.03
C ARG A 474 -22.66 23.47 -8.14
N ASN A 475 -22.55 22.14 -8.11
CA ASN A 475 -21.52 21.44 -7.35
C ASN A 475 -20.11 21.78 -7.84
N PHE A 476 -19.91 21.85 -9.16
CA PHE A 476 -18.62 22.21 -9.75
C PHE A 476 -18.25 23.66 -9.48
N ILE A 477 -19.18 24.60 -9.69
CA ILE A 477 -18.99 26.03 -9.44
C ILE A 477 -18.58 26.24 -7.99
N ALA A 478 -19.32 25.67 -7.03
CA ALA A 478 -18.99 25.80 -5.61
C ALA A 478 -17.58 25.26 -5.29
N ALA A 479 -17.18 24.13 -5.90
CA ALA A 479 -15.84 23.57 -5.70
C ALA A 479 -14.74 24.44 -6.35
N ALA A 480 -14.97 24.91 -7.58
CA ALA A 480 -14.04 25.79 -8.29
C ALA A 480 -13.84 27.11 -7.54
N GLU A 481 -14.94 27.75 -7.13
CA GLU A 481 -14.95 29.00 -6.37
C GLU A 481 -14.33 28.86 -4.98
N ALA A 482 -14.47 27.71 -4.32
CA ALA A 482 -13.81 27.49 -3.04
C ALA A 482 -12.28 27.35 -3.20
N TRP A 483 -11.83 26.39 -4.01
CA TRP A 483 -10.44 25.93 -3.98
C TRP A 483 -9.60 26.40 -5.16
N LEU A 484 -10.17 26.55 -6.36
CA LEU A 484 -9.39 26.85 -7.57
C LEU A 484 -9.27 28.36 -7.78
N THR A 485 -10.40 29.08 -7.80
CA THR A 485 -10.44 30.53 -8.01
C THR A 485 -10.54 31.34 -6.71
N GLY A 486 -10.99 30.73 -5.60
CA GLY A 486 -11.14 31.41 -4.30
C GLY A 486 -9.91 31.38 -3.41
N ALA A 487 -10.08 31.09 -2.11
CA ALA A 487 -9.00 31.09 -1.13
C ALA A 487 -9.12 29.99 -0.07
N ALA A 488 -10.05 29.04 -0.25
CA ALA A 488 -10.22 27.97 0.71
C ALA A 488 -8.95 27.11 0.80
N PRO A 489 -8.51 26.74 2.00
CA PRO A 489 -7.36 25.86 2.17
C PRO A 489 -7.70 24.44 1.69
N PHE A 490 -6.69 23.75 1.14
CA PHE A 490 -6.79 22.37 0.68
C PHE A 490 -6.70 21.41 1.87
N THR A 491 -7.75 21.40 2.68
CA THR A 491 -7.83 20.63 3.93
C THR A 491 -7.83 19.11 3.68
N ALA A 492 -7.03 18.37 4.43
CA ALA A 492 -6.88 16.92 4.31
C ALA A 492 -8.14 16.16 4.74
N LYS A 493 -8.61 15.19 3.95
CA LYS A 493 -9.79 14.33 4.20
C LYS A 493 -11.04 15.09 4.67
N LEU A 494 -11.41 16.19 4.00
CA LEU A 494 -12.56 17.03 4.38
C LEU A 494 -13.85 16.20 4.61
N HIS A 495 -14.10 15.22 3.75
CA HIS A 495 -15.18 14.26 3.88
C HIS A 495 -14.65 12.81 3.79
N PRO A 496 -14.23 12.21 4.93
CA PRO A 496 -13.59 10.89 4.94
C PRO A 496 -14.42 9.77 4.31
N ALA A 497 -15.76 9.83 4.43
CA ALA A 497 -16.67 8.86 3.84
C ALA A 497 -16.61 8.79 2.31
N TYR A 498 -16.15 9.87 1.66
CA TYR A 498 -16.03 10.00 0.21
C TYR A 498 -14.58 10.10 -0.26
N ALA A 499 -13.62 9.94 0.66
CA ALA A 499 -12.18 9.88 0.38
C ALA A 499 -11.64 8.45 0.62
N PRO A 500 -12.01 7.47 -0.22
CA PRO A 500 -11.69 6.06 0.02
C PRO A 500 -10.21 5.72 -0.16
N TYR A 501 -9.43 6.59 -0.81
CA TYR A 501 -8.03 6.33 -1.13
C TYR A 501 -7.11 6.88 -0.04
N GLY A 502 -6.24 6.02 0.50
CA GLY A 502 -5.22 6.36 1.50
C GLY A 502 -3.87 6.77 0.92
N ASP A 503 -3.80 7.03 -0.39
CA ASP A 503 -2.58 7.31 -1.16
C ASP A 503 -1.66 8.36 -0.51
N TYR A 504 -2.25 9.33 0.21
CA TYR A 504 -1.54 10.45 0.82
C TYR A 504 -1.63 10.46 2.35
N ASP A 505 -2.08 9.37 2.98
CA ASP A 505 -2.31 9.29 4.44
C ASP A 505 -1.02 9.51 5.24
N GLN A 506 0.08 8.92 4.77
CA GLN A 506 1.41 9.14 5.35
C GLN A 506 1.85 10.60 5.19
N LEU A 507 1.68 11.18 3.99
CA LEU A 507 2.10 12.55 3.70
C LEU A 507 1.30 13.59 4.49
N MET A 508 0.02 13.32 4.76
CA MET A 508 -0.80 14.18 5.62
C MET A 508 -0.63 13.86 7.12
N ARG A 509 0.21 12.88 7.49
CA ARG A 509 0.44 12.42 8.86
C ARG A 509 -0.85 12.04 9.58
N LEU A 510 -1.73 11.30 8.89
CA LEU A 510 -3.11 11.03 9.35
C LEU A 510 -3.17 10.50 10.79
N GLU A 511 -2.32 9.55 11.15
CA GLU A 511 -2.29 8.91 12.48
C GLU A 511 -1.96 9.87 13.64
N GLU A 512 -1.41 11.04 13.34
CA GLU A 512 -1.01 12.02 14.35
C GLU A 512 -2.14 12.97 14.78
N TRP A 513 -3.21 13.07 13.99
CA TRP A 513 -4.32 13.98 14.26
C TRP A 513 -5.71 13.32 14.14
N TYR A 514 -5.85 12.26 13.35
CA TYR A 514 -7.13 11.59 13.16
C TYR A 514 -7.58 10.85 14.43
N GLY A 515 -8.83 11.05 14.84
CA GLY A 515 -9.39 10.42 16.04
C GLY A 515 -8.88 10.99 17.38
N ARG A 516 -8.11 12.09 17.36
CA ARG A 516 -7.69 12.83 18.57
C ARG A 516 -8.57 14.04 18.90
N GLU A 517 -9.50 14.37 18.00
CA GLU A 517 -10.59 15.33 18.24
C GLU A 517 -11.76 14.57 18.90
N GLY A 518 -11.67 14.36 20.22
CA GLY A 518 -12.66 13.67 21.03
C GLY A 518 -12.50 13.99 22.50
#